data_AF-A0A542XA12-F1
#
_entry.id   AF-A0A542XA12-F1
#
_cell.length_a   1.000
_cell.length_b   1.000
_cell.length_c   1.000
_cell.angle_alpha   90.00
_cell.angle_beta   90.00
_cell.angle_gamma   90.00
#
_symmetry.space_group_name_H-M   'P 1'
#
loop_
_entity.id
_entity.type
_entity.pdbx_description
1 polymer ?
#
loop_
_entity_poly.entity_id
_entity_poly.type
_entity_poly.pdbx_seq_one_letter_code
_entity_poly.pdbx_strand_id
1 'polypeptide(L)'
;MSGEERAAQGAGEERAAQGAGEEQSPSRSRGGEALAEPRIETTPASSPAVRDGAPRVPLVPAAYVALLREQGGRHEVLLQERRGTGFMDGWWGCGAAGHVEAGESAFDAAVGEAREELGVEVSPGDLVPVTTLQRYSLTRLPVEQRADIFFTCSRWSGEPRVMEPAKSAGVRWFPLDELPERTVPHERQALELVAAGGDIPAYVTRGFAQSLTLVAAMGRNRIIGADGDMPWHLSEDLKRFKRMTLGGTLIMGRGTWDAIGRPLPGRTSIVLTRDRDWSAEGALVAHSLAEALTMAPDGEVFIGGGGQIYRETIDLADTLELTEIDAEPEGDTTFPEVDLQQWREVSRERREGFDWVTYVRR
;
A
#
# COMPACT_ATOMS: atom_id res chain seq x y z
N MET A 1 -3.17 -64.85 52.40
CA MET A 1 -4.32 -65.50 51.72
C MET A 1 -4.00 -65.44 50.24
N SER A 2 -3.24 -66.43 49.75
CA SER A 2 -3.74 -67.65 49.09
C SER A 2 -4.40 -67.26 47.77
N GLY A 3 -3.77 -67.44 46.61
CA GLY A 3 -3.24 -68.68 46.01
C GLY A 3 -3.70 -68.62 44.54
N GLU A 4 -3.14 -69.25 43.51
CA GLU A 4 -2.21 -70.36 43.33
C GLU A 4 -1.89 -70.35 41.80
N GLU A 5 -0.62 -70.54 41.39
CA GLU A 5 -0.09 -71.73 40.66
C GLU A 5 -0.42 -71.77 39.15
N ARG A 6 0.43 -72.22 38.19
CA ARG A 6 1.72 -72.93 38.04
C ARG A 6 2.12 -72.70 36.55
N ALA A 7 3.35 -72.42 36.13
CA ALA A 7 4.60 -73.21 36.10
C ALA A 7 4.57 -74.50 35.22
N ALA A 8 5.39 -74.51 34.16
CA ALA A 8 6.24 -75.59 33.59
C ALA A 8 6.35 -75.45 32.05
N GLN A 9 7.49 -75.05 31.48
CA GLN A 9 8.73 -75.80 31.18
C GLN A 9 8.63 -76.78 30.00
N GLY A 10 9.55 -76.60 29.04
CA GLY A 10 9.86 -77.55 27.97
C GLY A 10 10.84 -76.98 26.95
N ALA A 11 12.14 -77.16 27.21
CA ALA A 11 13.22 -77.15 26.20
C ALA A 11 12.93 -78.28 25.17
N GLY A 12 13.38 -78.31 23.93
CA GLY A 12 14.49 -77.70 23.19
C GLY A 12 14.80 -78.70 22.05
N GLU A 13 15.35 -78.26 20.92
CA GLU A 13 16.35 -78.99 20.11
C GLU A 13 16.63 -78.27 18.77
N GLU A 14 17.92 -78.15 18.49
CA GLU A 14 18.54 -77.63 17.29
C GLU A 14 18.35 -78.56 16.08
N ARG A 15 18.38 -77.99 14.86
CA ARG A 15 19.31 -78.43 13.81
C ARG A 15 19.41 -77.42 12.66
N ALA A 16 20.66 -77.13 12.30
CA ALA A 16 21.08 -76.31 11.18
C ALA A 16 20.97 -77.05 9.84
N ALA A 17 20.75 -76.30 8.76
CA ALA A 17 21.33 -76.61 7.44
C ALA A 17 21.42 -75.34 6.58
N GLN A 18 22.57 -75.19 5.94
CA GLN A 18 23.04 -74.07 5.14
C GLN A 18 22.41 -74.02 3.74
N GLY A 19 22.33 -72.83 3.16
CA GLY A 19 22.06 -72.61 1.73
C GLY A 19 22.42 -71.18 1.33
N ALA A 20 23.56 -71.01 0.67
CA ALA A 20 24.05 -69.77 0.09
C ALA A 20 23.23 -69.35 -1.14
N GLY A 21 23.13 -68.04 -1.41
CA GLY A 21 22.69 -67.54 -2.72
C GLY A 21 22.12 -66.12 -2.73
N GLU A 22 22.97 -65.19 -3.18
CA GLU A 22 22.64 -64.01 -4.00
C GLU A 22 21.94 -62.78 -3.36
N GLU A 23 22.77 -61.75 -3.16
CA GLU A 23 22.36 -60.34 -3.15
C GLU A 23 21.69 -59.95 -4.47
N GLN A 24 20.44 -59.48 -4.41
CA GLN A 24 19.89 -58.56 -5.40
C GLN A 24 19.04 -57.49 -4.71
N SER A 25 19.55 -56.25 -4.78
CA SER A 25 18.89 -55.01 -4.38
C SER A 25 17.55 -54.81 -5.11
N PRO A 26 16.44 -54.47 -4.42
CA PRO A 26 15.27 -53.94 -5.09
C PRO A 26 15.43 -52.43 -5.28
N SER A 27 15.63 -52.02 -6.53
CA SER A 27 15.50 -50.65 -7.00
C SER A 27 14.11 -50.11 -6.66
N ARG A 28 14.03 -49.12 -5.76
CA ARG A 28 12.83 -48.28 -5.64
C ARG A 28 13.04 -47.03 -6.48
N SER A 29 12.41 -47.04 -7.65
CA SER A 29 12.21 -45.87 -8.50
C SER A 29 11.58 -44.74 -7.70
N ARG A 30 12.29 -43.61 -7.60
CA ARG A 30 11.73 -42.33 -7.17
C ARG A 30 10.71 -41.87 -8.21
N GLY A 31 9.43 -42.06 -7.91
CA GLY A 31 8.38 -41.23 -8.52
C GLY A 31 8.48 -39.85 -7.90
N GLY A 32 9.17 -38.93 -8.58
CA GLY A 32 9.08 -37.52 -8.25
C GLY A 32 7.71 -37.02 -8.68
N GLU A 33 6.82 -36.80 -7.73
CA GLU A 33 5.72 -35.87 -7.96
C GLU A 33 6.37 -34.49 -8.15
N ALA A 34 6.35 -34.02 -9.39
CA ALA A 34 6.67 -32.64 -9.70
C ALA A 34 5.67 -31.77 -8.92
N LEU A 35 6.16 -31.09 -7.89
CA LEU A 35 5.44 -30.00 -7.24
C LEU A 35 5.02 -29.04 -8.35
N ALA A 36 3.71 -28.87 -8.53
CA ALA A 36 3.18 -27.93 -9.49
C ALA A 36 3.75 -26.55 -9.16
N GLU A 37 4.49 -25.95 -10.09
CA GLU A 37 4.95 -24.58 -9.96
C GLU A 37 3.73 -23.67 -9.68
N PRO A 38 3.78 -22.81 -8.66
CA PRO A 38 2.68 -21.91 -8.38
C PRO A 38 2.54 -20.95 -9.57
N ARG A 39 1.53 -21.18 -10.40
CA ARG A 39 1.11 -20.21 -11.40
C ARG A 39 0.53 -19.02 -10.65
N ILE A 40 1.22 -17.90 -10.76
CA ILE A 40 0.70 -16.59 -10.38
C ILE A 40 -0.59 -16.37 -11.19
N GLU A 41 -1.75 -16.44 -10.54
CA GLU A 41 -2.99 -15.96 -11.13
C GLU A 41 -2.92 -14.43 -11.17
N THR A 42 -2.34 -13.90 -12.24
CA THR A 42 -2.52 -12.49 -12.59
C THR A 42 -3.96 -12.35 -13.08
N THR A 43 -4.82 -11.66 -12.32
CA THR A 43 -6.02 -11.07 -12.91
C THR A 43 -5.55 -10.27 -14.12
N PRO A 44 -6.00 -10.54 -15.35
CA PRO A 44 -5.56 -9.77 -16.49
C PRO A 44 -6.13 -8.37 -16.33
N ALA A 45 -5.33 -7.45 -15.82
CA ALA A 45 -5.43 -6.06 -16.25
C ALA A 45 -5.44 -6.10 -17.78
N SER A 46 -6.35 -5.36 -18.42
CA SER A 46 -6.39 -5.18 -19.86
C SER A 46 -4.96 -5.13 -20.39
N SER A 47 -4.59 -6.05 -21.30
CA SER A 47 -3.20 -6.21 -21.75
C SER A 47 -2.55 -4.84 -21.92
N PRO A 48 -1.46 -4.53 -21.20
CA PRO A 48 -0.79 -3.26 -21.41
C PRO A 48 -0.41 -3.25 -22.88
N ALA A 49 -0.99 -2.33 -23.65
CA ALA A 49 -0.57 -2.10 -25.01
C ALA A 49 0.95 -1.96 -24.95
N VAL A 50 1.68 -2.85 -25.62
CA VAL A 50 3.13 -2.74 -25.75
C VAL A 50 3.35 -1.41 -26.47
N ARG A 51 3.65 -0.36 -25.70
CA ARG A 51 3.92 0.97 -26.24
C ARG A 51 5.33 0.92 -26.75
N ASP A 52 5.48 0.55 -28.02
CA ASP A 52 6.74 0.62 -28.74
C ASP A 52 7.28 2.06 -28.59
N GLY A 53 8.48 2.22 -28.01
CA GLY A 53 9.07 3.53 -27.70
C GLY A 53 8.70 4.17 -26.35
N ALA A 54 8.06 3.46 -25.41
CA ALA A 54 7.88 3.99 -24.04
C ALA A 54 9.24 4.23 -23.34
N PRO A 55 9.41 5.37 -22.65
CA PRO A 55 10.67 5.68 -21.98
C PRO A 55 10.93 4.70 -20.84
N ARG A 56 12.21 4.36 -20.63
CA ARG A 56 12.63 3.61 -19.43
C ARG A 56 12.33 4.47 -18.20
N VAL A 57 11.70 3.86 -17.20
CA VAL A 57 11.43 4.52 -15.93
C VAL A 57 12.58 4.22 -14.98
N PRO A 58 13.22 5.23 -14.37
CA PRO A 58 14.15 5.00 -13.27
C PRO A 58 13.38 4.40 -12.09
N LEU A 59 13.91 3.34 -11.49
CA LEU A 59 13.37 2.70 -10.30
C LEU A 59 14.36 2.90 -9.16
N VAL A 60 13.93 3.54 -8.08
CA VAL A 60 14.78 3.83 -6.93
C VAL A 60 14.70 2.67 -5.93
N PRO A 61 15.78 1.90 -5.72
CA PRO A 61 15.80 0.87 -4.69
C PRO A 61 15.89 1.48 -3.29
N ALA A 62 15.19 0.87 -2.35
CA ALA A 62 15.30 1.17 -0.92
C ALA A 62 15.27 -0.13 -0.11
N ALA A 63 16.02 -0.19 0.98
CA ALA A 63 16.05 -1.33 1.89
C ALA A 63 15.32 -0.98 3.19
N TYR A 64 14.55 -1.92 3.72
CA TYR A 64 13.75 -1.75 4.94
C TYR A 64 14.02 -2.92 5.88
N VAL A 65 14.23 -2.65 7.17
CA VAL A 65 14.43 -3.68 8.20
C VAL A 65 13.33 -3.60 9.26
N ALA A 66 12.51 -4.66 9.33
CA ALA A 66 11.59 -4.90 10.43
C ALA A 66 12.29 -5.67 11.55
N LEU A 67 12.69 -4.99 12.62
CA LEU A 67 13.20 -5.66 13.82
C LEU A 67 12.06 -6.34 14.55
N LEU A 68 12.17 -7.65 14.75
CA LEU A 68 11.15 -8.48 15.36
C LEU A 68 11.62 -9.03 16.71
N ARG A 69 10.73 -9.04 17.70
CA ARG A 69 10.94 -9.76 18.95
C ARG A 69 9.70 -10.57 19.33
N GLU A 70 9.90 -11.56 20.17
CA GLU A 70 8.81 -12.26 20.83
C GLU A 70 8.69 -11.77 22.27
N GLN A 71 7.52 -11.27 22.66
CA GLN A 71 7.22 -10.87 24.02
C GLN A 71 5.82 -11.36 24.41
N GLY A 72 5.74 -12.12 25.51
CA GLY A 72 4.46 -12.64 26.01
C GLY A 72 3.73 -13.57 25.02
N GLY A 73 4.47 -14.29 24.17
CA GLY A 73 3.91 -15.17 23.14
C GLY A 73 3.32 -14.45 21.92
N ARG A 74 3.56 -13.14 21.78
CA ARG A 74 3.22 -12.36 20.58
C ARG A 74 4.49 -11.92 19.87
N HIS A 75 4.41 -11.84 18.55
CA HIS A 75 5.42 -11.21 17.72
C HIS A 75 5.18 -9.70 17.69
N GLU A 76 6.19 -8.94 18.03
CA GLU A 76 6.18 -7.49 17.97
C GLU A 76 7.21 -6.99 16.95
N VAL A 77 6.88 -5.87 16.31
CA VAL A 77 7.78 -5.13 15.42
C VAL A 77 8.13 -3.79 16.06
N LEU A 78 9.40 -3.39 15.94
CA LEU A 78 9.82 -2.05 16.30
C LEU A 78 9.49 -1.08 15.17
N LEU A 79 8.71 -0.05 15.47
CA LEU A 79 8.42 1.05 14.55
C LEU A 79 8.98 2.37 15.11
N GLN A 80 9.27 3.29 14.20
CA GLN A 80 9.71 4.64 14.47
C GLN A 80 8.67 5.65 14.00
N GLU A 81 8.39 6.64 14.82
CA GLU A 81 7.49 7.75 14.48
C GLU A 81 8.25 8.80 13.68
N ARG A 82 7.85 9.01 12.43
CA ARG A 82 8.46 9.95 11.50
C ARG A 82 8.22 11.39 11.94
N ARG A 83 9.21 12.26 11.82
CA ARG A 83 9.08 13.70 12.12
C ARG A 83 10.05 14.50 11.27
N GLY A 84 9.63 15.60 10.64
CA GLY A 84 10.56 16.47 9.92
C GLY A 84 11.19 15.82 8.68
N THR A 85 10.59 14.75 8.17
CA THR A 85 11.04 14.04 6.96
C THR A 85 10.43 14.65 5.70
N GLY A 86 9.36 15.43 5.85
CA GLY A 86 8.61 15.99 4.73
C GLY A 86 7.65 15.00 4.06
N PHE A 87 7.61 13.75 4.52
CA PHE A 87 6.76 12.67 4.02
C PHE A 87 6.17 11.85 5.17
N MET A 88 4.86 11.89 5.34
CA MET A 88 4.11 11.14 6.36
C MET A 88 4.63 11.37 7.79
N ASP A 89 4.94 12.62 8.15
CA ASP A 89 5.31 12.97 9.52
C ASP A 89 4.15 12.67 10.50
N GLY A 90 4.45 12.16 11.68
CA GLY A 90 3.47 11.65 12.66
C GLY A 90 2.94 10.24 12.37
N TRP A 91 3.48 9.56 11.35
CA TRP A 91 3.20 8.14 11.06
C TRP A 91 4.32 7.24 11.55
N TRP A 92 3.97 5.98 11.81
CA TRP A 92 4.89 4.92 12.22
C TRP A 92 5.37 4.14 10.99
N GLY A 93 6.68 3.92 10.88
CA GLY A 93 7.30 3.06 9.86
C GLY A 93 8.40 2.20 10.47
N CYS A 94 8.98 1.31 9.67
CA CYS A 94 10.23 0.61 9.94
C CYS A 94 11.28 1.66 10.26
N GLY A 95 11.90 1.55 11.43
CA GLY A 95 12.85 2.55 11.91
C GLY A 95 14.26 2.43 11.32
N ALA A 96 14.45 1.53 10.37
CA ALA A 96 15.70 1.31 9.65
C ALA A 96 15.34 1.14 8.17
N ALA A 97 15.31 2.26 7.44
CA ALA A 97 14.93 2.26 6.05
C ALA A 97 15.57 3.40 5.24
N GLY A 98 16.17 3.07 4.10
CA GLY A 98 16.86 4.05 3.27
C GLY A 98 17.13 3.60 1.85
N HIS A 99 17.65 4.53 1.05
CA HIS A 99 17.97 4.28 -0.36
C HIS A 99 19.17 3.34 -0.47
N VAL A 100 19.17 2.49 -1.50
CA VAL A 100 20.38 1.74 -1.85
C VAL A 100 21.24 2.63 -2.73
N GLU A 101 22.41 2.98 -2.24
CA GLU A 101 23.36 3.89 -2.87
C GLU A 101 24.24 3.21 -3.92
N ALA A 102 24.95 4.03 -4.70
CA ALA A 102 25.82 3.52 -5.76
C ALA A 102 26.98 2.70 -5.18
N GLY A 103 27.02 1.41 -5.54
CA GLY A 103 28.13 0.51 -5.20
C GLY A 103 27.87 -0.40 -3.99
N GLU A 104 26.67 -0.34 -3.40
CA GLU A 104 26.27 -1.22 -2.30
C GLU A 104 25.12 -2.16 -2.69
N SER A 105 24.91 -3.22 -1.90
CA SER A 105 23.75 -4.10 -2.02
C SER A 105 22.62 -3.66 -1.08
N ALA A 106 21.40 -4.16 -1.29
CA ALA A 106 20.29 -3.94 -0.36
C ALA A 106 20.55 -4.48 1.05
N PHE A 107 21.40 -5.50 1.19
CA PHE A 107 21.84 -5.99 2.50
C PHE A 107 22.77 -4.99 3.19
N ASP A 108 23.69 -4.38 2.44
CA ASP A 108 24.63 -3.38 2.96
C ASP A 108 23.85 -2.14 3.43
N ALA A 109 22.92 -1.65 2.61
CA ALA A 109 22.01 -0.56 2.97
C ALA A 109 21.19 -0.89 4.23
N ALA A 110 20.54 -2.06 4.27
CA ALA A 110 19.76 -2.50 5.43
C ALA A 110 20.57 -2.51 6.74
N VAL A 111 21.82 -2.99 6.70
CA VAL A 111 22.72 -3.00 7.87
C VAL A 111 23.14 -1.58 8.25
N GLY A 112 23.47 -0.75 7.26
CA GLY A 112 23.83 0.66 7.46
C GLY A 112 22.70 1.42 8.15
N GLU A 113 21.49 1.35 7.61
CA GLU A 113 20.31 2.04 8.15
C GLU A 113 19.94 1.57 9.56
N ALA A 114 20.05 0.26 9.86
CA ALA A 114 19.83 -0.24 11.22
C ALA A 114 20.81 0.38 12.24
N ARG A 115 22.06 0.63 11.83
CA ARG A 115 23.05 1.28 12.68
C ARG A 115 22.80 2.79 12.77
N GLU A 116 22.53 3.43 11.65
CA GLU A 116 22.43 4.88 11.54
C GLU A 116 21.16 5.44 12.15
N GLU A 117 20.02 4.77 11.97
CA GLU A 117 18.72 5.25 12.44
C GLU A 117 18.34 4.71 13.84
N LEU A 118 18.76 3.47 14.16
CA LEU A 118 18.40 2.79 15.42
C LEU A 118 19.56 2.53 16.38
N GLY A 119 20.81 2.65 15.92
CA GLY A 119 21.98 2.41 16.77
C GLY A 119 22.18 0.95 17.15
N VAL A 120 21.69 0.02 16.32
CA VAL A 120 21.87 -1.43 16.50
C VAL A 120 22.77 -2.01 15.41
N GLU A 121 23.54 -3.03 15.77
CA GLU A 121 24.38 -3.75 14.82
C GLU A 121 23.68 -5.03 14.38
N VAL A 122 23.47 -5.17 13.07
CA VAL A 122 22.86 -6.34 12.42
C VAL A 122 23.90 -6.99 11.51
N SER A 123 24.01 -8.32 11.53
CA SER A 123 24.83 -9.03 10.55
C SER A 123 24.01 -9.30 9.28
N PRO A 124 24.59 -9.20 8.07
CA PRO A 124 23.87 -9.53 6.84
C PRO A 124 23.23 -10.93 6.83
N GLY A 125 23.85 -11.91 7.51
CA GLY A 125 23.32 -13.27 7.63
C GLY A 125 22.13 -13.44 8.59
N ASP A 126 21.83 -12.43 9.41
CA ASP A 126 20.66 -12.40 10.28
C ASP A 126 19.46 -11.69 9.62
N LEU A 127 19.66 -11.05 8.46
CA LEU A 127 18.60 -10.46 7.65
C LEU A 127 17.89 -11.55 6.84
N VAL A 128 16.58 -11.67 7.03
CA VAL A 128 15.73 -12.60 6.28
C VAL A 128 14.91 -11.80 5.25
N PRO A 129 15.13 -12.01 3.93
CA PRO A 129 14.31 -11.36 2.91
C PRO A 129 12.84 -11.74 3.03
N VAL A 130 11.96 -10.76 2.84
CA VAL A 130 10.50 -10.95 2.93
C VAL A 130 9.87 -10.86 1.54
N THR A 131 9.90 -9.66 0.95
CA THR A 131 9.32 -9.36 -0.35
C THR A 131 9.99 -8.11 -0.90
N THR A 132 9.95 -7.96 -2.23
CA THR A 132 10.14 -6.66 -2.88
C THR A 132 8.77 -6.07 -3.19
N LEU A 133 8.52 -4.84 -2.73
CA LEU A 133 7.31 -4.09 -3.03
C LEU A 133 7.64 -3.02 -4.08
N GLN A 134 7.11 -3.17 -5.30
CA GLN A 134 7.22 -2.11 -6.30
C GLN A 134 6.08 -1.10 -6.16
N ARG A 135 6.44 0.17 -6.01
CA ARG A 135 5.48 1.28 -5.96
C ARG A 135 5.41 2.04 -7.27
N TYR A 136 4.18 2.42 -7.61
CA TYR A 136 3.87 3.37 -8.67
C TYR A 136 3.02 4.51 -8.10
N SER A 137 3.28 5.72 -8.58
CA SER A 137 2.43 6.88 -8.35
C SER A 137 1.98 7.46 -9.68
N LEU A 138 0.70 7.85 -9.78
CA LEU A 138 0.12 8.46 -10.98
C LEU A 138 0.80 9.77 -11.39
N THR A 139 1.51 10.44 -10.47
CA THR A 139 2.31 11.64 -10.80
C THR A 139 3.51 11.33 -11.71
N ARG A 140 3.90 10.06 -11.83
CA ARG A 140 5.05 9.56 -12.62
C ARG A 140 6.39 10.23 -12.30
N LEU A 141 6.51 10.87 -11.15
CA LEU A 141 7.78 11.45 -10.70
C LEU A 141 8.78 10.32 -10.41
N PRO A 142 10.03 10.40 -10.91
CA PRO A 142 11.07 9.38 -10.72
C PRO A 142 11.27 8.94 -9.26
N VAL A 143 11.23 9.87 -8.32
CA VAL A 143 11.45 9.59 -6.88
C VAL A 143 10.32 8.75 -6.24
N GLU A 144 9.16 8.72 -6.90
CA GLU A 144 7.96 8.01 -6.44
C GLU A 144 7.84 6.61 -7.06
N GLN A 145 8.75 6.23 -7.96
CA GLN A 145 8.85 4.89 -8.54
C GLN A 145 9.92 4.11 -7.76
N ARG A 146 9.49 3.22 -6.87
CA ARG A 146 10.40 2.53 -5.94
C ARG A 146 10.33 1.03 -6.02
N ALA A 147 11.45 0.38 -5.72
CA ALA A 147 11.53 -1.01 -5.34
C ALA A 147 11.97 -1.08 -3.87
N ASP A 148 11.01 -1.27 -2.99
CA ASP A 148 11.23 -1.35 -1.55
C ASP A 148 11.50 -2.82 -1.19
N ILE A 149 12.71 -3.12 -0.75
CA ILE A 149 13.19 -4.47 -0.43
C ILE A 149 13.09 -4.65 1.09
N PHE A 150 12.18 -5.50 1.54
CA PHE A 150 11.92 -5.71 2.95
C PHE A 150 12.68 -6.90 3.50
N PHE A 151 13.30 -6.69 4.66
CA PHE A 151 13.94 -7.70 5.48
C PHE A 151 13.30 -7.74 6.87
N THR A 152 13.29 -8.92 7.48
CA THR A 152 13.08 -9.05 8.92
C THR A 152 14.39 -9.40 9.61
N CYS A 153 14.51 -9.04 10.88
CA CYS A 153 15.66 -9.39 11.69
C CYS A 153 15.22 -9.65 13.13
N SER A 154 15.57 -10.81 13.67
CA SER A 154 15.28 -11.19 15.06
C SER A 154 16.55 -11.30 15.92
N ARG A 155 17.72 -10.95 15.37
CA ARG A 155 19.03 -11.04 16.02
C ARG A 155 19.87 -9.82 15.70
N TRP A 156 20.21 -9.05 16.72
CA TRP A 156 21.05 -7.86 16.62
C TRP A 156 21.80 -7.66 17.95
N SER A 157 22.70 -6.68 17.98
CA SER A 157 23.31 -6.20 19.22
C SER A 157 23.09 -4.71 19.42
N GLY A 158 23.05 -4.29 20.68
CA GLY A 158 22.67 -2.93 21.06
C GLY A 158 21.17 -2.79 21.37
N GLU A 159 20.81 -1.67 22.00
CA GLU A 159 19.42 -1.32 22.30
C GLU A 159 18.91 -0.30 21.27
N PRO A 160 17.84 -0.63 20.52
CA PRO A 160 17.25 0.28 19.54
C PRO A 160 16.82 1.59 20.17
N ARG A 161 17.21 2.71 19.57
CA ARG A 161 16.85 4.06 20.01
C ARG A 161 16.89 5.03 18.84
N VAL A 162 16.23 6.18 18.98
CA VAL A 162 16.31 7.24 17.98
C VAL A 162 17.75 7.78 17.88
N MET A 163 18.37 7.63 16.73
CA MET A 163 19.69 8.19 16.45
C MET A 163 19.61 9.52 15.68
N GLU A 164 18.54 9.71 14.90
CA GLU A 164 18.28 10.94 14.15
C GLU A 164 17.05 11.70 14.70
N PRO A 165 17.18 12.45 15.81
CA PRO A 165 16.03 13.15 16.41
C PRO A 165 15.44 14.21 15.47
N ALA A 166 16.16 14.71 14.48
CA ALA A 166 15.60 15.62 13.48
C ALA A 166 14.56 14.93 12.57
N LYS A 167 14.68 13.61 12.37
CA LYS A 167 13.84 12.80 11.45
C LYS A 167 12.83 11.89 12.16
N SER A 168 12.95 11.73 13.48
CA SER A 168 12.13 10.82 14.27
C SER A 168 11.75 11.39 15.63
N ALA A 169 10.49 11.19 16.03
CA ALA A 169 9.97 11.57 17.34
C ALA A 169 10.14 10.48 18.41
N GLY A 170 10.26 9.21 18.03
CA GLY A 170 10.37 8.10 18.98
C GLY A 170 10.39 6.73 18.30
N VAL A 171 10.74 5.69 19.07
CA VAL A 171 10.63 4.29 18.67
C VAL A 171 9.74 3.54 19.65
N ARG A 172 8.96 2.57 19.16
CA ARG A 172 8.04 1.78 19.98
C ARG A 172 7.80 0.40 19.38
N TRP A 173 7.61 -0.58 20.25
CA TRP A 173 7.18 -1.92 19.88
C TRP A 173 5.67 -2.00 19.75
N PHE A 174 5.20 -2.61 18.65
CA PHE A 174 3.79 -2.87 18.39
C PHE A 174 3.59 -4.34 18.04
N PRO A 175 2.48 -4.96 18.45
CA PRO A 175 2.14 -6.29 17.97
C PRO A 175 1.97 -6.28 16.44
N LEU A 176 2.53 -7.27 15.76
CA LEU A 176 2.45 -7.39 14.30
C LEU A 176 1.01 -7.55 13.79
N ASP A 177 0.16 -8.18 14.60
CA ASP A 177 -1.27 -8.37 14.34
C ASP A 177 -2.14 -7.16 14.75
N GLU A 178 -1.53 -6.09 15.26
CA GLU A 178 -2.22 -4.92 15.80
C GLU A 178 -1.43 -3.63 15.53
N LEU A 179 -1.07 -3.40 14.27
CA LEU A 179 -0.32 -2.23 13.84
C LEU A 179 -1.13 -0.92 14.04
N PRO A 180 -0.50 0.19 14.49
CA PRO A 180 -1.15 1.49 14.64
C PRO A 180 -1.86 1.95 13.37
N GLU A 181 -3.04 2.56 13.48
CA GLU A 181 -3.79 3.06 12.31
C GLU A 181 -2.91 3.89 11.35
N ARG A 182 -2.08 4.78 11.91
CA ARG A 182 -1.08 5.58 11.17
C ARG A 182 0.23 4.83 10.95
N THR A 183 0.20 3.65 10.34
CA THR A 183 1.40 2.98 9.83
C THR A 183 1.58 3.30 8.35
N VAL A 184 2.80 3.66 7.93
CA VAL A 184 3.12 4.04 6.55
C VAL A 184 2.57 2.96 5.59
N PRO A 185 1.71 3.29 4.61
CA PRO A 185 0.85 2.28 3.98
C PRO A 185 1.56 1.16 3.22
N HIS A 186 2.67 1.46 2.53
CA HIS A 186 3.44 0.43 1.82
C HIS A 186 4.21 -0.47 2.78
N GLU A 187 4.67 0.08 3.90
CA GLU A 187 5.33 -0.69 4.95
C GLU A 187 4.33 -1.55 5.71
N ARG A 188 3.13 -1.02 6.01
CA ARG A 188 2.01 -1.79 6.55
C ARG A 188 1.71 -3.02 5.69
N GLN A 189 1.63 -2.86 4.37
CA GLN A 189 1.39 -3.97 3.44
C GLN A 189 2.45 -5.07 3.58
N ALA A 190 3.73 -4.71 3.69
CA ALA A 190 4.80 -5.67 3.90
C ALA A 190 4.73 -6.33 5.29
N LEU A 191 4.46 -5.56 6.34
CA LEU A 191 4.35 -6.06 7.72
C LEU A 191 3.13 -6.98 7.90
N GLU A 192 2.02 -6.72 7.21
CA GLU A 192 0.84 -7.58 7.21
C GLU A 192 1.13 -8.94 6.54
N LEU A 193 1.98 -8.98 5.50
CA LEU A 193 2.47 -10.24 4.94
C LEU A 193 3.33 -11.01 5.94
N VAL A 194 4.21 -10.32 6.68
CA VAL A 194 5.00 -10.93 7.76
C VAL A 194 4.09 -11.49 8.85
N ALA A 195 3.07 -10.72 9.26
CA ALA A 195 2.12 -11.11 10.31
C ALA A 195 1.26 -12.31 9.90
N ALA A 196 0.84 -12.38 8.64
CA ALA A 196 0.09 -13.51 8.10
C ALA A 196 0.92 -14.81 8.08
N GLY A 197 2.24 -14.69 7.89
CA GLY A 197 3.16 -15.83 7.78
C GLY A 197 2.91 -16.68 6.53
N GLY A 198 3.50 -17.87 6.50
CA GLY A 198 3.37 -18.81 5.38
C GLY A 198 4.16 -18.40 4.14
N ASP A 199 3.63 -18.74 2.96
CA ASP A 199 4.26 -18.45 1.67
C ASP A 199 4.04 -16.97 1.29
N ILE A 200 4.99 -16.13 1.67
CA ILE A 200 4.99 -14.71 1.30
C ILE A 200 5.43 -14.58 -0.17
N PRO A 201 4.68 -13.86 -1.03
CA PRO A 201 5.12 -13.60 -2.39
C PRO A 201 6.45 -12.85 -2.39
N ALA A 202 7.40 -13.28 -3.22
CA ALA A 202 8.68 -12.59 -3.34
C ALA A 202 8.56 -11.17 -3.93
N TYR A 203 7.44 -10.89 -4.58
CA TYR A 203 7.17 -9.63 -5.26
C TYR A 203 5.70 -9.25 -5.11
N VAL A 204 5.47 -8.01 -4.69
CA VAL A 204 4.13 -7.39 -4.61
C VAL A 204 4.17 -5.99 -5.18
N THR A 205 3.00 -5.46 -5.53
CA THR A 205 2.86 -4.12 -6.11
C THR A 205 1.94 -3.25 -5.28
N ARG A 206 2.09 -1.93 -5.43
CA ARG A 206 1.15 -0.94 -4.92
C ARG A 206 1.05 0.25 -5.88
N GLY A 207 -0.17 0.73 -6.09
CA GLY A 207 -0.48 1.93 -6.86
C GLY A 207 -0.66 1.69 -8.36
N PHE A 208 -0.37 0.48 -8.86
CA PHE A 208 -0.52 0.12 -10.27
C PHE A 208 -1.96 -0.13 -10.68
N ALA A 209 -2.85 -0.42 -9.73
CA ALA A 209 -4.27 -0.68 -9.97
C ALA A 209 -5.14 0.45 -9.43
N GLN A 210 -4.61 1.67 -9.37
CA GLN A 210 -5.37 2.88 -9.09
C GLN A 210 -6.08 3.38 -10.34
N SER A 211 -7.36 3.75 -10.18
CA SER A 211 -8.18 4.46 -11.16
C SER A 211 -8.48 5.85 -10.60
N LEU A 212 -8.18 6.91 -11.36
CA LEU A 212 -8.35 8.28 -10.92
C LEU A 212 -9.55 8.95 -11.60
N THR A 213 -10.56 9.29 -10.80
CA THR A 213 -11.79 9.94 -11.25
C THR A 213 -11.94 11.33 -10.64
N LEU A 214 -12.14 12.36 -11.46
CA LEU A 214 -12.53 13.69 -10.97
C LEU A 214 -14.05 13.77 -10.92
N VAL A 215 -14.61 14.12 -9.76
CA VAL A 215 -16.06 14.24 -9.56
C VAL A 215 -16.41 15.67 -9.21
N ALA A 216 -17.12 16.39 -10.08
CA ALA A 216 -17.43 17.80 -9.86
C ALA A 216 -18.83 18.17 -10.38
N ALA A 217 -19.49 19.10 -9.69
CA ALA A 217 -20.61 19.85 -10.23
C ALA A 217 -20.13 21.23 -10.68
N MET A 218 -20.53 21.68 -11.87
CA MET A 218 -20.10 22.95 -12.45
C MET A 218 -21.22 23.65 -13.23
N GLY A 219 -21.28 24.98 -13.17
CA GLY A 219 -22.15 25.76 -14.06
C GLY A 219 -21.65 25.76 -15.52
N ARG A 220 -22.43 26.31 -16.45
CA ARG A 220 -22.05 26.48 -17.87
C ARG A 220 -20.77 27.31 -18.05
N ASN A 221 -20.51 28.22 -17.11
CA ASN A 221 -19.28 29.03 -17.03
C ASN A 221 -18.14 28.35 -16.24
N ARG A 222 -18.26 27.04 -15.95
CA ARG A 222 -17.31 26.21 -15.17
C ARG A 222 -17.12 26.63 -13.72
N ILE A 223 -17.91 27.56 -13.18
CA ILE A 223 -17.86 27.92 -11.76
C ILE A 223 -18.30 26.72 -10.93
N ILE A 224 -17.55 26.42 -9.87
CA ILE A 224 -17.78 25.33 -8.91
C ILE A 224 -17.90 25.80 -7.47
N GLY A 225 -17.53 27.06 -7.19
CA GLY A 225 -17.49 27.61 -5.85
C GLY A 225 -17.46 29.13 -5.83
N ALA A 226 -18.02 29.71 -4.78
CA ALA A 226 -18.00 31.13 -4.46
C ALA A 226 -17.86 31.28 -2.94
N ASP A 227 -16.90 32.09 -2.47
CA ASP A 227 -16.70 32.39 -1.04
C ASP A 227 -16.53 31.13 -0.15
N GLY A 228 -16.01 30.04 -0.72
CA GLY A 228 -15.79 28.77 -0.01
C GLY A 228 -16.97 27.79 -0.02
N ASP A 229 -18.12 28.18 -0.57
CA ASP A 229 -19.32 27.35 -0.66
C ASP A 229 -19.69 27.02 -2.12
N MET A 230 -20.55 26.02 -2.30
CA MET A 230 -21.16 25.73 -3.60
C MET A 230 -22.30 26.73 -3.88
N PRO A 231 -22.39 27.32 -5.10
CA PRO A 231 -23.46 28.28 -5.44
C PRO A 231 -24.87 27.67 -5.53
N TRP A 232 -25.02 26.37 -5.28
CA TRP A 232 -26.26 25.62 -5.43
C TRP A 232 -26.42 24.59 -4.32
N HIS A 233 -27.67 24.18 -4.10
CA HIS A 233 -28.01 23.05 -3.25
C HIS A 233 -28.74 21.97 -4.06
N LEU A 234 -27.98 21.03 -4.63
CA LEU A 234 -28.51 19.98 -5.49
C LEU A 234 -28.46 18.61 -4.78
N SER A 235 -29.54 18.29 -4.07
CA SER A 235 -29.61 17.06 -3.24
C SER A 235 -29.44 15.76 -4.05
N GLU A 236 -29.82 15.75 -5.33
CA GLU A 236 -29.67 14.58 -6.20
C GLU A 236 -28.20 14.34 -6.58
N ASP A 237 -27.45 15.41 -6.82
CA ASP A 237 -26.01 15.36 -7.09
C ASP A 237 -25.25 14.86 -5.86
N LEU A 238 -25.58 15.35 -4.65
CA LEU A 238 -24.98 14.85 -3.41
C LEU A 238 -25.24 13.34 -3.20
N LYS A 239 -26.42 12.84 -3.60
CA LYS A 239 -26.73 11.40 -3.57
C LYS A 239 -25.90 10.64 -4.61
N ARG A 240 -25.73 11.18 -5.82
CA ARG A 240 -24.86 10.60 -6.86
C ARG A 240 -23.41 10.54 -6.38
N PHE A 241 -22.86 11.65 -5.91
CA PHE A 241 -21.52 11.75 -5.34
C PHE A 241 -21.30 10.71 -4.23
N LYS A 242 -22.24 10.59 -3.29
CA LYS A 242 -22.17 9.57 -2.22
C LYS A 242 -22.14 8.16 -2.79
N ARG A 243 -23.01 7.83 -3.75
CA ARG A 243 -23.08 6.47 -4.33
C ARG A 243 -21.78 6.11 -5.06
N MET A 244 -21.23 7.03 -5.83
CA MET A 244 -20.03 6.80 -6.63
C MET A 244 -18.78 6.66 -5.77
N THR A 245 -18.63 7.53 -4.77
CA THR A 245 -17.41 7.59 -3.98
C THR A 245 -17.35 6.55 -2.87
N LEU A 246 -18.45 5.85 -2.56
CA LEU A 246 -18.53 4.91 -1.46
C LEU A 246 -17.53 3.74 -1.61
N GLY A 247 -16.79 3.42 -0.56
CA GLY A 247 -15.77 2.38 -0.55
C GLY A 247 -14.43 2.80 -1.18
N GLY A 248 -14.38 3.95 -1.85
CA GLY A 248 -13.16 4.49 -2.46
C GLY A 248 -12.39 5.45 -1.56
N THR A 249 -11.31 5.99 -2.12
CA THR A 249 -10.50 7.04 -1.50
C THR A 249 -10.89 8.40 -2.07
N LEU A 250 -11.31 9.32 -1.22
CA LEU A 250 -11.64 10.69 -1.61
C LEU A 250 -10.52 11.63 -1.21
N ILE A 251 -9.84 12.18 -2.21
CA ILE A 251 -8.81 13.20 -2.07
C ILE A 251 -9.46 14.58 -2.29
N MET A 252 -9.26 15.50 -1.35
CA MET A 252 -9.78 16.85 -1.44
C MET A 252 -8.83 17.88 -0.82
N GLY A 253 -9.02 19.16 -1.12
CA GLY A 253 -8.24 20.25 -0.54
C GLY A 253 -8.81 20.71 0.79
N ARG A 254 -7.99 21.40 1.59
CA ARG A 254 -8.40 21.96 2.89
C ARG A 254 -9.69 22.78 2.82
N GLY A 255 -9.84 23.65 1.83
CA GLY A 255 -11.06 24.46 1.67
C GLY A 255 -12.32 23.62 1.48
N THR A 256 -12.24 22.57 0.65
CA THR A 256 -13.35 21.63 0.44
C THR A 256 -13.66 20.83 1.69
N TRP A 257 -12.63 20.40 2.43
CA TRP A 257 -12.81 19.73 3.71
C TRP A 257 -13.56 20.61 4.71
N ASP A 258 -13.16 21.88 4.86
CA ASP A 258 -13.78 22.80 5.81
C ASP A 258 -15.25 23.09 5.49
N ALA A 259 -15.59 23.21 4.20
CA ALA A 259 -16.97 23.36 3.75
C ALA A 259 -17.83 22.11 4.07
N ILE A 260 -17.24 20.91 3.97
CA ILE A 260 -17.92 19.65 4.34
C ILE A 260 -18.00 19.49 5.88
N GLY A 261 -16.96 19.90 6.59
CA GLY A 261 -16.86 19.94 8.05
C GLY A 261 -16.66 18.59 8.76
N ARG A 262 -16.61 17.47 8.04
CA ARG A 262 -16.49 16.12 8.63
C ARG A 262 -16.00 15.07 7.63
N PRO A 263 -15.42 13.96 8.12
CA PRO A 263 -15.18 12.79 7.27
C PRO A 263 -16.49 12.26 6.72
N LEU A 264 -16.44 11.81 5.47
CA LEU A 264 -17.59 11.30 4.78
C LEU A 264 -17.68 9.78 4.99
N PRO A 265 -18.68 9.23 5.70
CA PRO A 265 -18.69 7.83 6.13
C PRO A 265 -18.56 6.84 4.97
N GLY A 266 -17.85 5.73 5.22
CA GLY A 266 -17.62 4.66 4.25
C GLY A 266 -16.62 5.02 3.14
N ARG A 267 -15.78 6.05 3.35
CA ARG A 267 -14.72 6.49 2.45
C ARG A 267 -13.45 6.74 3.23
N THR A 268 -12.31 6.49 2.62
CA THR A 268 -11.03 7.01 3.10
C THR A 268 -10.94 8.47 2.68
N SER A 269 -10.80 9.40 3.62
CA SER A 269 -10.64 10.83 3.31
C SER A 269 -9.18 11.24 3.42
N ILE A 270 -8.62 11.78 2.33
CA ILE A 270 -7.28 12.37 2.30
C ILE A 270 -7.43 13.87 2.02
N VAL A 271 -6.88 14.71 2.90
CA VAL A 271 -6.95 16.17 2.80
C VAL A 271 -5.59 16.74 2.45
N LEU A 272 -5.51 17.46 1.35
CA LEU A 272 -4.31 18.19 0.95
C LEU A 272 -4.28 19.56 1.61
N THR A 273 -3.18 19.82 2.32
CA THR A 273 -2.92 21.11 2.96
C THR A 273 -1.43 21.45 2.97
N ARG A 274 -1.12 22.74 2.87
CA ARG A 274 0.26 23.24 3.06
C ARG A 274 0.59 23.47 4.54
N ASP A 275 -0.43 23.53 5.39
CA ASP A 275 -0.27 23.66 6.83
C ASP A 275 0.15 22.31 7.42
N ARG A 276 1.39 22.24 7.93
CA ARG A 276 1.98 21.02 8.48
C ARG A 276 1.51 20.70 9.89
N ASP A 277 0.91 21.67 10.57
CA ASP A 277 0.38 21.51 11.93
C ASP A 277 -1.11 21.16 11.90
N TRP A 278 -1.74 21.20 10.72
CA TRP A 278 -3.14 20.90 10.55
C TRP A 278 -3.41 19.39 10.63
N SER A 279 -4.43 19.03 11.41
CA SER A 279 -4.98 17.68 11.45
C SER A 279 -6.48 17.73 11.68
N ALA A 280 -7.18 16.69 11.25
CA ALA A 280 -8.59 16.50 11.51
C ALA A 280 -8.90 15.03 11.81
N GLU A 281 -9.82 14.80 12.73
CA GLU A 281 -10.27 13.45 13.08
C GLU A 281 -10.94 12.79 11.87
N GLY A 282 -10.57 11.53 11.60
CA GLY A 282 -11.09 10.75 10.48
C GLY A 282 -10.57 11.18 9.10
N ALA A 283 -9.61 12.11 9.03
CA ALA A 283 -8.88 12.44 7.80
C ALA A 283 -7.42 12.02 7.87
N LEU A 284 -6.94 11.48 6.76
CA LEU A 284 -5.52 11.39 6.47
C LEU A 284 -5.06 12.74 5.90
N VAL A 285 -3.89 13.21 6.31
CA VAL A 285 -3.34 14.50 5.86
C VAL A 285 -2.21 14.24 4.88
N ALA A 286 -2.23 14.93 3.75
CA ALA A 286 -1.15 14.94 2.77
C ALA A 286 -0.70 16.37 2.49
N HIS A 287 0.59 16.57 2.25
CA HIS A 287 1.19 17.87 1.95
C HIS A 287 1.58 18.03 0.48
N SER A 288 1.36 17.00 -0.33
CA SER A 288 1.49 17.04 -1.77
C SER A 288 0.54 16.05 -2.44
N LEU A 289 0.27 16.24 -3.73
CA LEU A 289 -0.49 15.29 -4.53
C LEU A 289 0.20 13.91 -4.63
N ALA A 290 1.52 13.89 -4.75
CA ALA A 290 2.30 12.66 -4.78
C ALA A 290 2.15 11.84 -3.49
N GLU A 291 2.20 12.51 -2.34
CA GLU A 291 1.96 11.90 -1.03
C GLU A 291 0.53 11.36 -0.94
N ALA A 292 -0.49 12.15 -1.32
CA ALA A 292 -1.89 11.73 -1.27
C ALA A 292 -2.17 10.48 -2.11
N LEU A 293 -1.60 10.40 -3.31
CA LEU A 293 -1.74 9.25 -4.21
C LEU A 293 -0.97 8.03 -3.70
N THR A 294 0.16 8.23 -3.00
CA THR A 294 0.93 7.15 -2.36
C THR A 294 0.19 6.58 -1.15
N MET A 295 -0.53 7.43 -0.42
CA MET A 295 -1.37 7.04 0.70
C MET A 295 -2.59 6.24 0.24
N ALA A 296 -3.17 6.61 -0.90
CA ALA A 296 -4.28 5.88 -1.49
C ALA A 296 -3.88 4.42 -1.79
N PRO A 297 -4.71 3.42 -1.42
CA PRO A 297 -4.51 2.04 -1.86
C PRO A 297 -4.79 1.89 -3.36
N ASP A 298 -4.58 0.69 -3.89
CA ASP A 298 -5.13 0.31 -5.19
C ASP A 298 -6.67 0.33 -5.15
N GLY A 299 -7.31 0.60 -6.29
CA GLY A 299 -8.75 0.79 -6.41
C GLY A 299 -9.15 2.21 -6.86
N GLU A 300 -10.39 2.59 -6.54
CA GLU A 300 -10.97 3.86 -6.99
C GLU A 300 -10.52 5.04 -6.12
N VAL A 301 -9.85 5.99 -6.77
CA VAL A 301 -9.42 7.27 -6.20
C VAL A 301 -10.24 8.39 -6.82
N PHE A 302 -10.92 9.15 -5.98
CA PHE A 302 -11.77 10.27 -6.39
C PHE A 302 -11.13 11.59 -5.98
N ILE A 303 -11.07 12.54 -6.91
CA ILE A 303 -10.76 13.94 -6.61
C ILE A 303 -12.07 14.69 -6.40
N GLY A 304 -12.31 15.16 -5.18
CA GLY A 304 -13.49 15.94 -4.79
C GLY A 304 -13.30 17.46 -4.87
N GLY A 305 -12.15 17.93 -5.36
CA GLY A 305 -11.81 19.35 -5.50
C GLY A 305 -11.05 19.92 -4.30
N GLY A 306 -10.85 21.24 -4.21
CA GLY A 306 -11.35 22.30 -5.08
C GLY A 306 -10.53 22.57 -6.34
N GLY A 307 -10.71 23.76 -6.91
CA GLY A 307 -10.19 24.14 -8.25
C GLY A 307 -8.69 23.92 -8.45
N GLN A 308 -7.86 24.09 -7.42
CA GLN A 308 -6.41 23.84 -7.54
C GLN A 308 -6.10 22.36 -7.78
N ILE A 309 -6.70 21.45 -7.01
CA ILE A 309 -6.45 20.02 -7.14
C ILE A 309 -6.98 19.51 -8.48
N TYR A 310 -8.14 20.00 -8.93
CA TYR A 310 -8.62 19.67 -10.27
C TYR A 310 -7.64 20.05 -11.36
N ARG A 311 -7.03 21.24 -11.30
CA ARG A 311 -5.99 21.65 -12.27
C ARG A 311 -4.75 20.76 -12.22
N GLU A 312 -4.33 20.33 -11.04
CA GLU A 312 -3.16 19.46 -10.87
C GLU A 312 -3.41 18.00 -11.29
N THR A 313 -4.68 17.57 -11.37
CA THR A 313 -5.05 16.15 -11.54
C THR A 313 -5.75 15.83 -12.86
N ILE A 314 -6.31 16.80 -13.58
CA ILE A 314 -7.05 16.54 -14.82
C ILE A 314 -6.19 15.81 -15.87
N ASP A 315 -4.89 16.11 -15.94
CA ASP A 315 -3.98 15.45 -16.88
C ASP A 315 -3.59 14.02 -16.48
N LEU A 316 -3.84 13.65 -15.22
CA LEU A 316 -3.56 12.34 -14.65
C LEU A 316 -4.78 11.42 -14.63
N ALA A 317 -5.98 12.00 -14.75
CA ALA A 317 -7.24 11.31 -14.55
C ALA A 317 -7.61 10.38 -15.72
N ASP A 318 -8.29 9.29 -15.37
CA ASP A 318 -8.85 8.32 -16.31
C ASP A 318 -10.28 8.69 -16.70
N THR A 319 -11.05 9.21 -15.73
CA THR A 319 -12.48 9.52 -15.88
C THR A 319 -12.82 10.90 -15.30
N LEU A 320 -13.72 11.62 -15.97
CA LEU A 320 -14.42 12.77 -15.39
C LEU A 320 -15.89 12.41 -15.21
N GLU A 321 -16.38 12.59 -13.99
CA GLU A 321 -17.79 12.42 -13.66
C GLU A 321 -18.36 13.78 -13.27
N LEU A 322 -18.97 14.43 -14.25
CA LEU A 322 -19.40 15.82 -14.14
C LEU A 322 -20.91 15.90 -13.95
N THR A 323 -21.34 16.90 -13.18
CA THR A 323 -22.71 17.39 -13.16
C THR A 323 -22.69 18.80 -13.76
N GLU A 324 -23.14 18.91 -15.01
CA GLU A 324 -23.19 20.17 -15.78
C GLU A 324 -24.52 20.88 -15.47
N ILE A 325 -24.48 21.93 -14.64
CA ILE A 325 -25.66 22.67 -14.20
C ILE A 325 -25.99 23.77 -15.22
N ASP A 326 -27.27 23.90 -15.56
CA ASP A 326 -27.79 24.86 -16.54
C ASP A 326 -27.89 26.29 -15.96
N ALA A 327 -26.79 26.77 -15.37
CA ALA A 327 -26.66 28.08 -14.74
C ALA A 327 -25.27 28.68 -14.96
N GLU A 328 -25.17 30.00 -14.86
CA GLU A 328 -23.91 30.75 -14.91
C GLU A 328 -23.76 31.58 -13.62
N PRO A 329 -23.51 30.94 -12.47
CA PRO A 329 -23.39 31.65 -11.20
C PRO A 329 -22.14 32.52 -11.16
N GLU A 330 -22.16 33.56 -10.33
CA GLU A 330 -20.95 34.26 -9.92
C GLU A 330 -20.11 33.38 -8.99
N GLY A 331 -18.79 33.49 -9.06
CA GLY A 331 -17.89 32.75 -8.18
C GLY A 331 -16.42 32.99 -8.50
N ASP A 332 -15.56 32.48 -7.62
CA ASP A 332 -14.11 32.67 -7.65
C ASP A 332 -13.35 31.39 -8.01
N THR A 333 -14.03 30.25 -8.00
CA THR A 333 -13.42 28.93 -8.17
C THR A 333 -14.02 28.24 -9.39
N THR A 334 -13.16 27.84 -10.32
CA THR A 334 -13.54 27.19 -11.58
C THR A 334 -12.99 25.77 -11.70
N PHE A 335 -13.74 24.92 -12.39
CA PHE A 335 -13.24 23.65 -12.93
C PHE A 335 -12.34 23.93 -14.15
N PRO A 336 -11.26 23.14 -14.37
CA PRO A 336 -10.43 23.26 -15.57
C PRO A 336 -11.24 23.08 -16.87
N GLU A 337 -10.68 23.53 -17.99
CA GLU A 337 -11.31 23.29 -19.29
C GLU A 337 -11.24 21.80 -19.66
N VAL A 338 -12.34 21.26 -20.17
CA VAL A 338 -12.41 19.88 -20.66
C VAL A 338 -12.07 19.88 -22.16
N ASP A 339 -10.81 19.63 -22.48
CA ASP A 339 -10.33 19.52 -23.87
C ASP A 339 -10.87 18.24 -24.53
N LEU A 340 -11.80 18.39 -25.48
CA LEU A 340 -12.43 17.28 -26.20
C LEU A 340 -11.48 16.54 -27.16
N GLN A 341 -10.26 17.05 -27.38
CA GLN A 341 -9.20 16.30 -28.06
C GLN A 341 -8.58 15.25 -27.13
N GLN A 342 -8.62 15.46 -25.81
CA GLN A 342 -8.12 14.54 -24.79
C GLN A 342 -9.23 13.71 -24.14
N TRP A 343 -10.45 14.24 -24.12
CA TRP A 343 -11.60 13.63 -23.47
C TRP A 343 -12.67 13.21 -24.47
N ARG A 344 -13.33 12.08 -24.20
CA ARG A 344 -14.47 11.59 -24.97
C ARG A 344 -15.66 11.43 -24.03
N GLU A 345 -16.75 12.15 -24.31
CA GLU A 345 -18.05 11.89 -23.68
C GLU A 345 -18.50 10.48 -24.04
N VAL A 346 -18.82 9.67 -23.02
CA VAL A 346 -19.30 8.29 -23.17
C VAL A 346 -20.71 8.09 -22.61
N SER A 347 -21.18 9.02 -21.79
CA SER A 347 -22.53 9.00 -21.22
C SER A 347 -23.00 10.43 -20.94
N ARG A 348 -24.28 10.68 -21.19
CA ARG A 348 -25.00 11.88 -20.78
C ARG A 348 -26.43 11.52 -20.39
N GLU A 349 -26.80 11.85 -19.16
CA GLU A 349 -28.14 11.67 -18.63
C GLU A 349 -28.74 13.04 -18.31
N ARG A 350 -29.79 13.43 -19.05
CA ARG A 350 -30.42 14.74 -18.89
C ARG A 350 -31.38 14.77 -17.71
N ARG A 351 -31.28 15.80 -16.88
CA ARG A 351 -32.18 16.07 -15.75
C ARG A 351 -32.76 17.48 -15.85
N GLU A 352 -33.69 17.82 -14.96
CA GLU A 352 -34.26 19.17 -14.91
C GLU A 352 -33.23 20.15 -14.33
N GLY A 353 -32.68 21.01 -15.18
CA GLY A 353 -31.73 22.07 -14.80
C GLY A 353 -30.26 21.63 -14.68
N PHE A 354 -29.92 20.38 -14.99
CA PHE A 354 -28.54 19.88 -15.05
C PHE A 354 -28.46 18.57 -15.84
N ASP A 355 -27.25 18.21 -16.28
CA ASP A 355 -26.94 16.92 -16.89
C ASP A 355 -25.89 16.18 -16.07
N TRP A 356 -26.00 14.86 -15.99
CA TRP A 356 -24.89 14.00 -15.54
C TRP A 356 -24.11 13.53 -16.75
N VAL A 357 -22.81 13.79 -16.76
CA VAL A 357 -21.96 13.51 -17.91
C VAL A 357 -20.73 12.73 -17.47
N THR A 358 -20.38 11.70 -18.22
CA THR A 358 -19.16 10.91 -18.00
C THR A 358 -18.26 11.07 -19.21
N TYR A 359 -17.03 11.50 -18.96
CA TYR A 359 -15.95 11.54 -19.94
C TYR A 359 -14.87 10.53 -19.57
N VAL A 360 -14.30 9.87 -20.56
CA VAL A 360 -13.11 9.03 -20.39
C VAL A 360 -11.96 9.60 -21.21
N ARG A 361 -10.74 9.41 -20.72
CA ARG A 361 -9.53 9.80 -21.45
C ARG A 361 -9.45 9.03 -22.77
N ARG A 362 -9.09 9.73 -23.84
CA ARG A 362 -9.01 9.18 -25.22
C ARG A 362 -7.83 8.26 -25.45
#